data_AF-A0A9W5YFY6-F1
#
_entry.id   AF-A0A9W5YFY6-F1
#
_cell.length_a   1.000
_cell.length_b   1.000
_cell.length_c   1.000
_cell.angle_alpha   90.00
_cell.angle_beta   90.00
_cell.angle_gamma   90.00
#
_symmetry.space_group_name_H-M   'P 1'
#
loop_
_entity.id
_entity.type
_entity.pdbx_description
1 polymer ?
#
loop_
_entity_poly.entity_id
_entity_poly.type
_entity_poly.pdbx_seq_one_letter_code
_entity_poly.pdbx_strand_id
1 'polypeptide(L)'
;MLRNVFLLVVLIIFIGIISSCNKAETKIESRYVINDKVIEDMVEGLWVEVALKEDEHKVIVREDNEIIKEMICSGGTKEEPTLLGTFELENRGLWFYSERFKEGAKYWVRITEQYLFHSIPRDKEWNIIEEEKEKLGKPASHGCIRLSEEDAKWFYDNVPDGTTVIIHD
;
A
#
# COMPACT_ATOMS: atom_id res chain seq x y z
N MET A 1 56.19 -20.34 -30.28
CA MET A 1 54.96 -19.54 -30.46
C MET A 1 53.95 -20.03 -29.42
N LEU A 2 53.51 -19.13 -28.53
CA LEU A 2 52.22 -19.04 -27.79
C LEU A 2 51.47 -20.33 -27.34
N ARG A 3 50.80 -20.41 -26.19
CA ARG A 3 50.60 -19.52 -25.03
C ARG A 3 49.81 -20.30 -23.96
N ASN A 4 50.13 -20.02 -22.71
CA ASN A 4 49.48 -20.32 -21.43
C ASN A 4 47.94 -20.37 -21.40
N VAL A 5 47.39 -21.15 -20.47
CA VAL A 5 46.39 -20.66 -19.49
C VAL A 5 46.68 -21.28 -18.11
N PHE A 6 46.83 -20.40 -17.11
CA PHE A 6 47.09 -20.67 -15.69
C PHE A 6 45.76 -20.49 -14.92
N LEU A 7 45.44 -21.39 -13.99
CA LEU A 7 44.36 -21.18 -13.01
C LEU A 7 44.97 -21.43 -11.62
N LEU A 8 45.19 -20.36 -10.86
CA LEU A 8 45.69 -20.41 -9.47
C LEU A 8 44.61 -19.87 -8.54
N VAL A 9 44.20 -20.71 -7.60
CA VAL A 9 43.29 -20.42 -6.49
C VAL A 9 44.03 -19.61 -5.43
N VAL A 10 43.41 -18.54 -4.90
CA VAL A 10 43.86 -17.92 -3.65
C VAL A 10 42.64 -17.71 -2.73
N LEU A 11 42.60 -18.52 -1.67
CA LEU A 11 41.71 -18.41 -0.53
C LEU A 11 42.33 -17.37 0.43
N ILE A 12 41.67 -16.23 0.63
CA ILE A 12 42.14 -15.21 1.60
C ILE A 12 41.22 -15.24 2.83
N ILE A 13 41.78 -15.72 3.94
CA ILE A 13 41.24 -15.62 5.29
C ILE A 13 41.61 -14.23 5.83
N PHE A 14 40.64 -13.40 6.21
CA PHE A 14 40.90 -12.17 6.97
C PHE A 14 40.44 -12.36 8.42
N ILE A 15 41.40 -12.38 9.34
CA ILE A 15 41.20 -12.07 10.75
C ILE A 15 41.62 -10.61 10.93
N GLY A 16 40.70 -9.75 11.34
CA GLY A 16 40.96 -8.36 11.69
C GLY A 16 39.88 -7.84 12.63
N ILE A 17 40.24 -7.64 13.90
CA ILE A 17 39.46 -6.92 14.91
C ILE A 17 39.98 -5.46 14.89
N ILE A 18 39.06 -4.48 14.82
CA ILE A 18 38.96 -3.23 15.63
C ILE A 18 38.12 -2.19 14.87
N SER A 19 36.94 -1.93 15.43
CA SER A 19 36.28 -0.63 15.67
C SER A 19 36.20 0.43 14.55
N SER A 20 35.05 0.48 13.88
CA SER A 20 34.13 1.63 13.96
C SER A 20 32.81 1.24 13.31
N CYS A 21 31.73 1.30 14.09
CA CYS A 21 30.38 0.94 13.67
C CYS A 21 29.83 2.05 12.76
N ASN A 22 30.05 1.94 11.46
CA ASN A 22 29.19 2.60 10.48
C ASN A 22 28.05 1.60 10.21
N LYS A 23 26.88 1.85 10.81
CA LYS A 23 25.64 1.24 10.33
C LYS A 23 25.49 1.72 8.88
N ALA A 24 25.80 0.84 7.93
CA ALA A 24 25.27 0.99 6.60
C ALA A 24 23.74 0.89 6.75
N GLU A 25 23.04 2.00 6.56
CA GLU A 25 21.61 1.98 6.35
C GLU A 25 21.38 1.12 5.10
N THR A 26 20.93 -0.11 5.31
CA THR A 26 20.56 -1.02 4.24
C THR A 26 19.34 -0.41 3.54
N LYS A 27 19.62 0.33 2.47
CA LYS A 27 18.64 0.87 1.54
C LYS A 27 18.05 -0.34 0.77
N ILE A 28 16.85 -0.81 1.17
CA ILE A 28 16.20 -1.99 0.56
C ILE A 28 15.44 -1.55 -0.70
N GLU A 29 15.85 -2.10 -1.84
CA GLU A 29 15.10 -2.01 -3.10
C GLU A 29 13.76 -2.76 -2.94
N SER A 30 12.66 -2.02 -2.84
CA SER A 30 11.36 -2.62 -3.12
C SER A 30 11.23 -2.72 -4.65
N ARG A 31 11.03 -3.94 -5.17
CA ARG A 31 10.85 -4.19 -6.60
C ARG A 31 9.40 -4.56 -6.85
N TYR A 32 8.58 -3.58 -7.19
CA TYR A 32 7.23 -3.82 -7.68
C TYR A 32 7.22 -3.71 -9.20
N VAL A 33 6.53 -4.61 -9.89
CA VAL A 33 6.26 -4.45 -11.32
C VAL A 33 4.83 -3.98 -11.43
N ILE A 34 4.63 -2.73 -11.83
CA ILE A 34 3.29 -2.17 -12.06
C ILE A 34 3.22 -1.72 -13.52
N ASN A 35 2.27 -2.28 -14.28
CA ASN A 35 2.08 -1.98 -15.70
C ASN A 35 3.38 -2.11 -16.53
N ASP A 36 4.08 -3.24 -16.39
CA ASP A 36 5.38 -3.56 -17.04
C ASP A 36 6.54 -2.61 -16.68
N LYS A 37 6.35 -1.72 -15.70
CA LYS A 37 7.40 -0.86 -15.18
C LYS A 37 7.89 -1.42 -13.85
N VAL A 38 9.17 -1.77 -13.79
CA VAL A 38 9.82 -2.05 -12.50
C VAL A 38 9.93 -0.72 -11.77
N ILE A 39 9.19 -0.60 -10.69
CA ILE A 39 9.35 0.41 -9.66
C ILE A 39 10.46 -0.13 -8.76
N GLU A 40 11.70 0.30 -9.02
CA GLU A 40 12.83 0.22 -8.09
C GLU A 40 12.85 1.51 -7.27
N ASP A 41 11.72 1.85 -6.65
CA ASP A 41 11.62 3.10 -5.91
C ASP A 41 11.98 2.85 -4.45
N MET A 42 13.12 3.44 -4.07
CA MET A 42 13.42 3.74 -2.69
C MET A 42 12.46 4.85 -2.24
N VAL A 43 11.31 4.48 -1.70
CA VAL A 43 10.40 5.46 -1.10
C VAL A 43 10.93 5.76 0.29
N GLU A 44 11.62 6.88 0.43
CA GLU A 44 12.09 7.38 1.72
C GLU A 44 10.93 8.02 2.48
N GLY A 45 10.80 7.72 3.77
CA GLY A 45 9.73 8.19 4.64
C GLY A 45 8.46 7.36 4.57
N LEU A 46 7.32 7.96 4.94
CA LEU A 46 6.04 7.27 5.06
C LEU A 46 5.39 7.05 3.68
N TRP A 47 4.97 5.82 3.39
CA TRP A 47 4.26 5.44 2.17
C TRP A 47 3.24 4.32 2.40
N VAL A 48 2.38 4.09 1.41
CA VAL A 48 1.30 3.11 1.48
C VAL A 48 1.40 2.10 0.34
N GLU A 49 1.40 0.83 0.69
CA GLU A 49 1.23 -0.29 -0.23
C GLU A 49 -0.22 -0.78 -0.16
N VAL A 50 -0.85 -0.99 -1.30
CA VAL A 50 -2.16 -1.63 -1.42
C VAL A 50 -2.01 -2.87 -2.29
N ALA A 51 -2.07 -4.03 -1.66
CA ALA A 51 -1.98 -5.32 -2.33
C ALA A 51 -3.38 -5.91 -2.52
N LEU A 52 -3.81 -6.09 -3.77
CA LEU A 52 -5.14 -6.56 -4.18
C LEU A 52 -5.06 -7.96 -4.80
N LYS A 53 -4.54 -8.93 -4.05
CA LYS A 53 -4.37 -10.32 -4.50
C LYS A 53 -5.72 -11.03 -4.56
N GLU A 54 -5.80 -12.08 -5.39
CA GLU A 54 -7.05 -12.87 -5.59
C GLU A 54 -7.69 -13.35 -4.27
N ASP A 55 -6.87 -13.78 -3.31
CA ASP A 55 -7.34 -14.34 -2.03
C ASP A 55 -7.27 -13.34 -0.85
N GLU A 56 -6.57 -12.22 -0.99
CA GLU A 56 -6.30 -11.32 0.13
C GLU A 56 -6.05 -9.88 -0.31
N HIS A 57 -6.82 -8.95 0.28
CA HIS A 57 -6.68 -7.52 0.08
C HIS A 57 -6.13 -6.84 1.34
N LYS A 58 -5.02 -6.11 1.21
CA LYS A 58 -4.36 -5.41 2.32
C LYS A 58 -3.97 -3.98 1.97
N VAL A 59 -4.07 -3.11 2.96
CA VAL A 59 -3.36 -1.83 3.01
C VAL A 59 -2.25 -1.95 4.04
N ILE A 60 -1.02 -1.64 3.63
CA ILE A 60 0.17 -1.70 4.48
C ILE A 60 0.79 -0.30 4.48
N VAL A 61 0.81 0.33 5.65
CA VAL A 61 1.48 1.62 5.85
C VAL A 61 2.90 1.35 6.32
N ARG A 62 3.86 1.94 5.63
CA ARG A 62 5.29 1.71 5.83
C ARG A 62 6.01 3.02 6.06
N GLU A 63 7.08 2.96 6.83
CA GLU A 63 8.07 4.04 6.93
C GLU A 63 9.41 3.44 6.52
N ASP A 64 9.96 3.92 5.42
CA ASP A 64 11.04 3.26 4.68
C ASP A 64 10.70 1.79 4.40
N ASN A 65 11.28 0.85 5.15
CA ASN A 65 11.08 -0.59 4.99
C ASN A 65 10.30 -1.23 6.13
N GLU A 66 10.03 -0.49 7.19
CA GLU A 66 9.36 -0.99 8.37
C GLU A 66 7.85 -0.91 8.19
N ILE A 67 7.15 -2.00 8.54
CA ILE A 67 5.70 -2.02 8.56
C ILE A 67 5.21 -1.32 9.81
N ILE A 68 4.53 -0.19 9.64
CA ILE A 68 3.92 0.57 10.74
C ILE A 68 2.55 -0.02 11.08
N LYS A 69 1.76 -0.38 10.06
CA LYS A 69 0.46 -0.99 10.25
C LYS A 69 0.00 -1.77 9.02
N GLU A 70 -0.60 -2.93 9.26
CA GLU A 70 -1.36 -3.68 8.26
C GLU A 70 -2.85 -3.57 8.55
N MET A 71 -3.66 -3.45 7.50
CA MET A 71 -5.10 -3.32 7.57
C MET A 71 -5.73 -4.21 6.50
N ILE A 72 -6.73 -5.00 6.90
CA ILE A 72 -7.57 -5.72 5.94
C ILE A 72 -8.38 -4.68 5.17
N CYS A 73 -8.44 -4.81 3.84
CA CYS A 73 -9.21 -3.91 3.01
C CYS A 73 -10.05 -4.66 1.97
N SER A 74 -10.85 -3.90 1.23
CA SER A 74 -11.60 -4.38 0.08
C SER A 74 -11.52 -3.37 -1.05
N GLY A 75 -10.76 -3.71 -2.10
CA GLY A 75 -10.77 -2.98 -3.37
C GLY A 75 -12.00 -3.26 -4.24
N GLY A 76 -11.92 -2.78 -5.48
CA GLY A 76 -12.94 -2.89 -6.50
C GLY A 76 -13.22 -4.32 -6.95
N THR A 77 -14.42 -4.55 -7.49
CA THR A 77 -14.80 -5.82 -8.12
C THR A 77 -14.12 -6.00 -9.48
N LYS A 78 -14.33 -7.15 -10.14
CA LYS A 78 -13.81 -7.36 -11.51
C LYS A 78 -14.48 -6.42 -12.52
N GLU A 79 -15.73 -6.08 -12.30
CA GLU A 79 -16.53 -5.19 -13.13
C GLU A 79 -16.18 -3.72 -12.89
N GLU A 80 -15.80 -3.36 -11.66
CA GLU A 80 -15.42 -2.00 -11.25
C GLU A 80 -14.09 -2.02 -10.48
N PRO A 81 -12.98 -2.29 -11.18
CA PRO A 81 -11.69 -2.51 -10.54
C PRO A 81 -11.12 -1.23 -9.93
N THR A 82 -10.36 -1.40 -8.85
CA THR A 82 -9.46 -0.34 -8.37
C THR A 82 -8.34 -0.12 -9.38
N LEU A 83 -7.98 1.14 -9.61
CA LEU A 83 -6.86 1.49 -10.47
C LEU A 83 -5.54 1.01 -9.84
N LEU A 84 -4.73 0.29 -10.62
CA LEU A 84 -3.36 -0.07 -10.26
C LEU A 84 -2.40 1.03 -10.71
N GLY A 85 -1.36 1.30 -9.93
CA GLY A 85 -0.47 2.41 -10.21
C GLY A 85 0.21 2.98 -8.98
N THR A 86 0.96 4.04 -9.22
CA THR A 86 1.51 4.93 -8.17
C THR A 86 0.71 6.22 -8.18
N PHE A 87 0.24 6.62 -7.01
CA PHE A 87 -0.57 7.81 -6.78
C PHE A 87 0.01 8.62 -5.63
N GLU A 88 -0.45 9.85 -5.50
CA GLU A 88 -0.19 10.71 -4.35
C GLU A 88 -1.53 10.98 -3.67
N LEU A 89 -1.62 10.82 -2.35
CA LEU A 89 -2.86 11.11 -1.64
C LEU A 89 -3.18 12.59 -1.73
N GLU A 90 -4.42 12.88 -2.08
CA GLU A 90 -4.96 14.24 -2.15
C GLU A 90 -6.16 14.31 -1.23
N ASN A 91 -6.42 15.46 -0.60
CA ASN A 91 -7.69 15.87 0.04
C ASN A 91 -8.44 14.82 0.90
N ARG A 92 -9.08 15.27 1.97
CA ARG A 92 -9.76 14.37 2.88
C ARG A 92 -10.98 15.00 3.51
N GLY A 93 -11.87 14.16 4.02
CA GLY A 93 -13.01 14.62 4.80
C GLY A 93 -13.53 13.57 5.77
N LEU A 94 -14.20 14.06 6.80
CA LEU A 94 -14.71 13.20 7.87
C LEU A 94 -15.81 12.26 7.39
N TRP A 95 -16.57 12.65 6.36
CA TRP A 95 -17.65 11.85 5.81
C TRP A 95 -18.07 12.31 4.41
N PHE A 96 -18.79 11.44 3.71
CA PHE A 96 -19.57 11.77 2.51
C PHE A 96 -20.85 10.94 2.47
N TYR A 97 -21.81 11.37 1.65
CA TYR A 97 -22.97 10.57 1.28
C TYR A 97 -23.18 10.67 -0.23
N SER A 98 -23.37 9.53 -0.90
CA SER A 98 -23.65 9.45 -2.33
C SER A 98 -25.11 9.09 -2.55
N GLU A 99 -25.90 10.05 -3.02
CA GLU A 99 -27.30 9.82 -3.41
C GLU A 99 -27.44 8.78 -4.53
N ARG A 100 -26.44 8.69 -5.41
CA ARG A 100 -26.42 7.72 -6.52
C ARG A 100 -26.36 6.28 -6.01
N PHE A 101 -25.51 6.02 -5.02
CA PHE A 101 -25.30 4.68 -4.45
C PHE A 101 -26.16 4.44 -3.21
N LYS A 102 -26.80 5.48 -2.67
CA LYS A 102 -27.50 5.46 -1.37
C LYS A 102 -26.61 5.02 -0.20
N GLU A 103 -25.32 5.28 -0.34
CA GLU A 103 -24.27 4.90 0.60
C GLU A 103 -23.51 6.13 1.07
N GLY A 104 -23.20 6.20 2.35
CA GLY A 104 -22.21 7.11 2.91
C GLY A 104 -21.03 6.37 3.49
N ALA A 105 -19.95 7.08 3.78
CA ALA A 105 -18.82 6.53 4.53
C ALA A 105 -18.13 7.64 5.31
N LYS A 106 -17.32 7.24 6.29
CA LYS A 106 -16.49 8.14 7.10
C LYS A 106 -15.02 8.05 6.71
N TYR A 107 -14.28 9.07 7.12
CA TYR A 107 -12.81 9.13 7.07
C TYR A 107 -12.27 8.88 5.66
N TRP A 108 -12.79 9.62 4.69
CA TRP A 108 -12.36 9.44 3.31
C TRP A 108 -11.05 10.19 3.04
N VAL A 109 -10.16 9.54 2.30
CA VAL A 109 -8.90 10.12 1.78
C VAL A 109 -8.83 9.81 0.30
N ARG A 110 -8.58 10.80 -0.56
CA ARG A 110 -8.65 10.60 -2.02
C ARG A 110 -7.32 10.08 -2.56
N ILE A 111 -7.45 9.05 -3.40
CA ILE A 111 -6.34 8.45 -4.16
C ILE A 111 -6.18 9.24 -5.46
N THR A 112 -7.26 9.34 -6.23
CA THR A 112 -7.34 10.11 -7.47
C THR A 112 -8.81 10.19 -7.89
N GLU A 113 -9.24 11.29 -8.51
CA GLU A 113 -10.61 11.47 -9.01
C GLU A 113 -11.67 10.96 -8.00
N GLN A 114 -12.56 10.03 -8.39
CA GLN A 114 -13.57 9.42 -7.50
C GLN A 114 -13.06 8.28 -6.59
N TYR A 115 -11.80 7.85 -6.72
CA TYR A 115 -11.24 6.72 -5.98
C TYR A 115 -10.74 7.17 -4.60
N LEU A 116 -11.28 6.55 -3.56
CA LEU A 116 -11.05 6.93 -2.17
C LEU A 116 -10.61 5.72 -1.34
N PHE A 117 -9.78 5.95 -0.33
CA PHE A 117 -9.83 5.16 0.90
C PHE A 117 -11.03 5.65 1.73
N HIS A 118 -11.82 4.75 2.32
CA HIS A 118 -12.89 5.13 3.25
C HIS A 118 -13.34 3.96 4.15
N SER A 119 -14.12 4.26 5.20
CA SER A 119 -14.73 3.23 6.05
C SER A 119 -15.73 2.36 5.28
N ILE A 120 -16.11 1.21 5.84
CA ILE A 120 -17.27 0.43 5.36
C ILE A 120 -18.49 1.36 5.14
N PRO A 121 -19.26 1.15 4.06
CA PRO A 121 -20.47 1.89 3.76
C PRO A 121 -21.50 1.94 4.90
N ARG A 122 -22.22 3.05 4.95
CA ARG A 122 -23.29 3.34 5.88
C ARG A 122 -24.56 3.72 5.12
N ASP A 123 -25.71 3.39 5.69
CA ASP A 123 -27.02 3.80 5.16
C ASP A 123 -27.30 5.29 5.41
N LYS A 124 -28.47 5.78 4.96
CA LYS A 124 -28.88 7.19 5.15
C LYS A 124 -29.12 7.57 6.62
N GLU A 125 -29.40 6.57 7.47
CA GLU A 125 -29.51 6.72 8.93
C GLU A 125 -28.15 6.64 9.63
N TRP A 126 -27.05 6.52 8.87
CA TRP A 126 -25.68 6.37 9.35
C TRP A 126 -25.42 5.08 10.13
N ASN A 127 -26.18 4.00 9.92
CA ASN A 127 -25.82 2.67 10.41
C ASN A 127 -24.83 2.00 9.45
N ILE A 128 -23.96 1.12 9.96
CA ILE A 128 -23.11 0.31 9.09
C ILE A 128 -24.00 -0.65 8.30
N ILE A 129 -23.78 -0.74 7.00
CA ILE A 129 -24.45 -1.75 6.17
C ILE A 129 -23.75 -3.08 6.43
N GLU A 130 -24.37 -3.96 7.22
CA GLU A 130 -23.74 -5.22 7.66
C GLU A 130 -23.34 -6.12 6.48
N GLU A 131 -24.12 -6.15 5.40
CA GLU A 131 -23.77 -6.90 4.19
C GLU A 131 -22.44 -6.41 3.55
N GLU A 132 -22.13 -5.12 3.66
CA GLU A 132 -20.87 -4.56 3.14
C GLU A 132 -19.70 -4.83 4.08
N LYS A 133 -19.96 -4.88 5.39
CA LYS A 133 -18.98 -5.27 6.40
C LYS A 133 -18.57 -6.72 6.27
N GLU A 134 -19.51 -7.63 5.99
CA GLU A 134 -19.23 -9.05 5.78
C GLU A 134 -18.35 -9.32 4.54
N LYS A 135 -18.31 -8.37 3.59
CA LYS A 135 -17.45 -8.45 2.40
C LYS A 135 -16.02 -7.95 2.62
N LEU A 136 -15.71 -7.36 3.78
CA LEU A 136 -14.38 -6.84 4.07
C LEU A 136 -13.33 -7.97 3.94
N GLY A 137 -12.24 -7.68 3.22
CA GLY A 137 -11.20 -8.66 2.88
C GLY A 137 -11.37 -9.32 1.52
N LYS A 138 -12.44 -9.01 0.78
CA LYS A 138 -12.70 -9.48 -0.59
C LYS A 138 -12.98 -8.32 -1.54
N PRO A 139 -12.83 -8.48 -2.87
CA PRO A 139 -13.31 -7.51 -3.85
C PRO A 139 -14.80 -7.17 -3.61
N ALA A 140 -15.13 -5.89 -3.42
CA ALA A 140 -16.49 -5.51 -3.00
C ALA A 140 -16.93 -4.11 -3.44
N SER A 141 -16.01 -3.22 -3.75
CA SER A 141 -16.32 -1.81 -3.99
C SER A 141 -16.52 -1.48 -5.48
N HIS A 142 -16.93 -0.23 -5.74
CA HIS A 142 -16.98 0.36 -7.08
C HIS A 142 -15.63 1.03 -7.44
N GLY A 143 -14.51 0.43 -7.02
CA GLY A 143 -13.14 0.91 -7.26
C GLY A 143 -12.43 1.52 -6.04
N CYS A 144 -13.16 2.00 -5.03
CA CYS A 144 -12.56 2.52 -3.78
C CYS A 144 -11.86 1.43 -2.95
N ILE A 145 -11.01 1.84 -2.00
CA ILE A 145 -10.45 0.94 -0.98
C ILE A 145 -11.26 1.09 0.31
N ARG A 146 -12.04 0.07 0.66
CA ARG A 146 -12.82 0.01 1.90
C ARG A 146 -11.98 -0.54 3.04
N LEU A 147 -12.05 0.10 4.20
CA LEU A 147 -11.39 -0.28 5.45
C LEU A 147 -12.44 -0.46 6.56
N SER A 148 -12.09 -1.18 7.62
CA SER A 148 -12.87 -1.12 8.87
C SER A 148 -12.99 0.33 9.35
N GLU A 149 -14.01 0.68 10.13
CA GLU A 149 -14.14 2.09 10.59
C GLU A 149 -12.96 2.53 11.47
N GLU A 150 -12.41 1.61 12.28
CA GLU A 150 -11.23 1.86 13.10
C GLU A 150 -9.99 2.10 12.23
N ASP A 151 -9.76 1.24 11.23
CA ASP A 151 -8.62 1.36 10.33
C ASP A 151 -8.74 2.58 9.41
N ALA A 152 -9.93 2.89 8.91
CA ALA A 152 -10.19 4.10 8.13
C ALA A 152 -9.89 5.37 8.93
N LYS A 153 -10.33 5.41 10.20
CA LYS A 153 -10.02 6.52 11.09
C LYS A 153 -8.52 6.64 11.34
N TRP A 154 -7.86 5.52 11.64
CA TRP A 154 -6.42 5.50 11.87
C TRP A 154 -5.67 5.98 10.63
N PHE A 155 -6.03 5.51 9.44
CA PHE A 155 -5.42 5.91 8.18
C PHE A 155 -5.60 7.41 7.94
N TYR A 156 -6.82 7.91 8.11
CA TYR A 156 -7.14 9.33 7.98
C TYR A 156 -6.35 10.23 8.93
N ASP A 157 -6.10 9.78 10.17
CA ASP A 157 -5.39 10.58 11.17
C ASP A 157 -3.87 10.53 11.01
N ASN A 158 -3.30 9.44 10.47
CA ASN A 158 -1.87 9.17 10.51
C ASN A 158 -1.16 9.22 9.15
N VAL A 159 -1.90 9.11 8.03
CA VAL A 159 -1.31 9.15 6.68
C VAL A 159 -1.65 10.51 6.06
N PRO A 160 -0.69 11.47 5.95
CA PRO A 160 -0.95 12.82 5.47
C PRO A 160 -1.22 12.87 3.95
N ASP A 161 -1.77 14.00 3.50
CA ASP A 161 -1.84 14.28 2.05
C ASP A 161 -0.41 14.44 1.52
N GLY A 162 -0.19 14.11 0.25
CA GLY A 162 1.14 14.04 -0.36
C GLY A 162 1.84 12.69 -0.16
N THR A 163 1.28 11.77 0.62
CA THR A 163 1.87 10.44 0.79
C THR A 163 1.72 9.61 -0.49
N THR A 164 2.83 9.01 -0.92
CA THR A 164 2.86 8.05 -2.04
C THR A 164 2.07 6.79 -1.71
N VAL A 165 1.21 6.38 -2.65
CA VAL A 165 0.47 5.12 -2.60
C VAL A 165 0.81 4.28 -3.81
N ILE A 166 1.13 3.02 -3.58
CA ILE A 166 1.43 2.02 -4.60
C ILE A 166 0.34 0.95 -4.55
N ILE A 167 -0.44 0.80 -5.62
CA ILE A 167 -1.56 -0.14 -5.73
C ILE A 167 -1.23 -1.19 -6.79
N HIS A 168 -1.23 -2.47 -6.41
CA HIS A 168 -0.90 -3.59 -7.29
C HIS A 168 -1.69 -4.86 -6.91
N ASP A 169 -1.64 -5.87 -7.78
CA ASP A 169 -2.18 -7.22 -7.57
C ASP A 169 -1.18 -8.18 -6.91
#